data_AF-F4P2Z4-F1
#
_entry.id   AF-F4P2Z4-F1
#
_cell.length_a   1.000
_cell.length_b   1.000
_cell.length_c   1.000
_cell.angle_alpha   90.00
_cell.angle_beta   90.00
_cell.angle_gamma   90.00
#
_symmetry.space_group_name_H-M   'P 1'
#
loop_
_entity.id
_entity.type
_entity.pdbx_description
1 polymer ?
#
loop_
_entity_poly.entity_id
_entity_poly.type
_entity_poly.pdbx_seq_one_letter_code
_entity_poly.pdbx_strand_id
1 'polypeptide(L)'
;MDFFPAFLVSFFRLVLNTFFRSIKVRGIHKIPTNGPVIFAVAPHANQFVDPLMLSVTCGRSVGFLAAKKSMDKFWIGMLGRAMKSISVERAQDVIFSGKGTIYMPDESNPSLIHGINTQFIKQIKPRSSICLPKDMGTAEVAQVISDTEILLCKPMITPGAVACLRVVDESGNMPGTVYKISPHVDQSRMFSEVTRRLSHNGAVGIFPEGGSHDRPELLPLKAGVAIMALDAVAKHPNLPLKIVPCGLSYFHADKFRSRAVIEYGDPIEIPSELLEQYKNGGTDKRKAISLLLDTIEVSLKSLTLQSPDFDTLMVVQAVRRLYTPVGKKLDLDQTLAMSRNFAEGYIRMRDNPEVKALTQQVLQYDRLLKYYGVLDHQVKNTNISSMRALCLFCYRAVEMLVFFILSLPVLILFSPLLFLSRMVSKKMAAEALAGSSVKISGNDVVTTWKLLTAMVVLPTLSTVYVIISYILARVYFTSSYTAIAIAVLTSITIPTLGFVTIRMSDIGMDILKSLPPLMVSLTTPKHSTKQLREVRAELSANITALVSGLGPQVFPNFEKKRVVSHDEALLSIYAAQKMRRSSALNDCIKELPPNVLDNDMLSSVNPT
;
A
#
# COMPACT_ATOMS: atom_id res chain seq x y z
N MET A 1 29.36 10.44 9.81
CA MET A 1 28.30 10.29 8.78
C MET A 1 28.60 11.28 7.68
N ASP A 2 28.60 10.86 6.41
CA ASP A 2 28.73 11.77 5.27
C ASP A 2 27.62 12.84 5.34
N PHE A 3 27.97 14.13 5.30
CA PHE A 3 27.03 15.26 5.43
C PHE A 3 25.90 15.22 4.37
N PHE A 4 26.25 14.81 3.14
CA PHE A 4 25.35 14.84 2.00
C PHE A 4 24.20 13.81 2.06
N PRO A 5 24.43 12.52 2.37
CA PRO A 5 23.36 11.56 2.67
C PRO A 5 22.44 11.99 3.82
N ALA A 6 22.99 12.57 4.89
CA ALA A 6 22.20 13.04 6.03
C ALA A 6 21.27 14.21 5.63
N PHE A 7 21.77 15.13 4.81
CA PHE A 7 20.98 16.20 4.21
C PHE A 7 19.85 15.65 3.32
N LEU A 8 20.15 14.69 2.44
CA LEU A 8 19.14 14.08 1.56
C LEU A 8 18.04 13.36 2.36
N VAL A 9 18.40 12.62 3.39
CA VAL A 9 17.42 11.97 4.28
C VAL A 9 16.53 13.01 4.96
N SER A 10 17.10 14.12 5.43
CA SER A 10 16.33 15.22 6.05
C SER A 10 15.39 15.90 5.05
N PHE A 11 15.86 16.13 3.83
CA PHE A 11 15.06 16.67 2.74
C PHE A 11 13.90 15.74 2.39
N PHE A 12 14.14 14.45 2.17
CA PHE A 12 13.07 13.50 1.87
C PHE A 12 12.11 13.30 3.04
N ARG A 13 12.59 13.42 4.29
CA ARG A 13 11.72 13.44 5.47
C ARG A 13 10.76 14.63 5.43
N LEU A 14 11.23 15.83 5.06
CA LEU A 14 10.36 16.99 4.88
C LEU A 14 9.33 16.75 3.76
N VAL A 15 9.77 16.24 2.61
CA VAL A 15 8.89 15.92 1.47
C VAL A 15 7.80 14.94 1.87
N LEU A 16 8.17 13.83 2.54
CA LEU A 16 7.23 12.80 2.97
C LEU A 16 6.28 13.29 4.07
N ASN A 17 6.73 14.09 5.04
CA ASN A 17 5.86 14.68 6.07
C ASN A 17 4.92 15.77 5.52
N THR A 18 5.30 16.41 4.41
CA THR A 18 4.42 17.33 3.68
C THR A 18 3.34 16.54 2.93
N PHE A 19 3.73 15.44 2.27
CA PHE A 19 2.80 14.59 1.52
C PHE A 19 1.86 13.77 2.40
N PHE A 20 2.38 13.09 3.41
CA PHE A 20 1.63 12.26 4.34
C PHE A 20 1.27 13.05 5.59
N ARG A 21 0.02 12.95 6.04
CA ARG A 21 -0.44 13.62 7.26
C ARG A 21 0.15 13.02 8.52
N SER A 22 0.47 11.73 8.48
CA SER A 22 1.14 11.03 9.57
C SER A 22 1.90 9.85 9.00
N ILE A 23 3.15 9.69 9.45
CA ILE A 23 3.98 8.51 9.24
C ILE A 23 4.23 7.93 10.63
N LYS A 24 3.77 6.70 10.87
CA LYS A 24 4.08 5.97 12.12
C LYS A 24 5.14 4.92 11.85
N VAL A 25 6.05 4.77 12.81
CA VAL A 25 7.18 3.85 12.74
C VAL A 25 7.07 2.91 13.94
N ARG A 26 7.09 1.61 13.69
CA ARG A 26 6.99 0.57 14.72
C ARG A 26 8.17 -0.38 14.65
N GLY A 27 8.58 -0.92 15.80
CA GLY A 27 9.68 -1.90 15.85
C GLY A 27 11.06 -1.33 15.60
N ILE A 28 11.26 -0.01 15.69
CA ILE A 28 12.57 0.63 15.42
C ILE A 28 13.69 0.07 16.31
N HIS A 29 13.38 -0.33 17.54
CA HIS A 29 14.32 -0.97 18.49
C HIS A 29 14.79 -2.35 18.04
N LYS A 30 14.09 -2.98 17.08
CA LYS A 30 14.47 -4.27 16.50
C LYS A 30 15.53 -4.13 15.42
N ILE A 31 15.79 -2.91 14.92
CA ILE A 31 16.79 -2.67 13.88
C ILE A 31 18.19 -2.74 14.52
N PRO A 32 19.11 -3.57 13.99
CA PRO A 32 20.49 -3.56 14.43
C PRO A 32 21.12 -2.17 14.20
N THR A 33 21.65 -1.57 15.27
CA THR A 33 22.31 -0.25 15.21
C THR A 33 23.61 -0.31 14.40
N ASN A 34 24.32 -1.44 14.48
CA ASN A 34 25.58 -1.74 13.82
C ASN A 34 25.53 -3.09 13.10
N GLY A 35 26.53 -3.35 12.27
CA GLY A 35 26.66 -4.59 11.51
C GLY A 35 25.84 -4.60 10.21
N PRO A 36 25.99 -5.67 9.43
CA PRO A 36 25.37 -5.80 8.13
C PRO A 36 23.90 -6.19 8.24
N VAL A 37 23.06 -5.55 7.43
CA VAL A 37 21.61 -5.79 7.46
C VAL A 37 21.02 -5.79 6.07
N ILE A 38 20.15 -6.75 5.80
CA ILE A 38 19.25 -6.74 4.64
C ILE A 38 17.85 -6.40 5.13
N PHE A 39 17.27 -5.30 4.65
CA PHE A 39 15.86 -4.99 4.85
C PHE A 39 15.07 -5.62 3.71
N ALA A 40 14.28 -6.65 4.03
CA ALA A 40 13.28 -7.19 3.12
C ALA A 40 11.97 -6.42 3.35
N VAL A 41 11.45 -5.74 2.33
CA VAL A 41 10.32 -4.81 2.49
C VAL A 41 9.13 -5.25 1.63
N ALA A 42 7.95 -5.30 2.22
CA ALA A 42 6.72 -5.64 1.51
C ALA A 42 5.46 -5.01 2.17
N PRO A 43 4.34 -4.84 1.44
CA PRO A 43 4.25 -4.91 0.00
C PRO A 43 5.00 -3.75 -0.67
N HIS A 44 5.38 -3.92 -1.93
CA HIS A 44 5.87 -2.83 -2.77
C HIS A 44 4.72 -2.03 -3.38
N ALA A 45 3.96 -1.32 -2.54
CA ALA A 45 2.75 -0.60 -2.93
C ALA A 45 3.01 0.77 -3.57
N ASN A 46 4.22 1.33 -3.47
CA ASN A 46 4.62 2.54 -4.17
C ASN A 46 6.05 2.47 -4.72
N GLN A 47 6.23 2.84 -5.97
CA GLN A 47 7.50 2.75 -6.69
C GLN A 47 8.71 3.37 -5.95
N PHE A 48 8.82 4.71 -5.86
CA PHE A 48 9.98 5.34 -5.19
C PHE A 48 9.68 5.81 -3.77
N VAL A 49 8.41 5.88 -3.39
CA VAL A 49 8.01 6.25 -2.02
C VAL A 49 8.43 5.17 -1.03
N ASP A 50 8.29 3.89 -1.36
CA ASP A 50 8.62 2.80 -0.43
C ASP A 50 10.10 2.79 -0.01
N PRO A 51 11.09 2.86 -0.95
CA PRO A 51 12.49 3.03 -0.58
C PRO A 51 12.76 4.28 0.28
N LEU A 52 12.11 5.40 -0.04
CA LEU A 52 12.27 6.64 0.72
C LEU A 52 11.73 6.49 2.14
N MET A 53 10.55 5.87 2.31
CA MET A 53 9.94 5.60 3.61
C MET A 53 10.90 4.82 4.50
N LEU A 54 11.50 3.73 4.00
CA LEU A 54 12.51 2.97 4.74
C LEU A 54 13.73 3.85 5.06
N SER A 55 14.27 4.56 4.07
CA SER A 55 15.47 5.40 4.23
C SER A 55 15.33 6.45 5.32
N VAL A 56 14.17 7.10 5.41
CA VAL A 56 13.94 8.19 6.38
C VAL A 56 13.58 7.71 7.78
N THR A 57 13.18 6.44 7.95
CA THR A 57 12.67 5.89 9.22
C THR A 57 13.58 4.86 9.88
N CYS A 58 14.42 4.13 9.13
CA CYS A 58 15.21 3.03 9.69
C CYS A 58 16.46 3.45 10.48
N GLY A 59 16.89 4.71 10.36
CA GLY A 59 18.11 5.20 11.02
C GLY A 59 19.43 4.63 10.47
N ARG A 60 19.40 3.87 9.37
CA ARG A 60 20.57 3.28 8.70
C ARG A 60 20.72 3.89 7.29
N SER A 61 21.95 3.98 6.79
CA SER A 61 22.21 4.35 5.39
C SER A 61 21.97 3.14 4.49
N VAL A 62 20.79 3.05 3.88
CA VAL A 62 20.38 1.89 3.06
C VAL A 62 20.63 2.14 1.57
N GLY A 63 21.35 1.22 0.92
CA GLY A 63 21.42 1.19 -0.54
C GLY A 63 20.43 0.17 -1.11
N PHE A 64 19.58 0.60 -2.04
CA PHE A 64 18.52 -0.25 -2.59
C PHE A 64 18.93 -0.90 -3.90
N LEU A 65 18.37 -2.08 -4.17
CA LEU A 65 18.39 -2.67 -5.50
C LEU A 65 17.38 -1.94 -6.39
N ALA A 66 17.86 -1.22 -7.40
CA ALA A 66 17.05 -0.39 -8.29
C ALA A 66 17.20 -0.86 -9.74
N ALA A 67 16.08 -0.91 -10.48
CA ALA A 67 16.10 -1.32 -11.88
C ALA A 67 16.99 -0.39 -12.73
N LYS A 68 17.83 -0.97 -13.58
CA LYS A 68 18.75 -0.22 -14.46
C LYS A 68 18.02 0.82 -15.31
N LYS A 69 16.86 0.46 -15.87
CA LYS A 69 15.98 1.39 -16.62
C LYS A 69 15.61 2.66 -15.83
N SER A 70 15.52 2.58 -14.50
CA SER A 70 15.29 3.75 -13.64
C SER A 70 16.59 4.50 -13.35
N MET A 71 17.69 3.78 -13.13
CA MET A 71 19.02 4.35 -12.85
C MET A 71 19.64 5.08 -14.06
N ASP A 72 19.23 4.73 -15.28
CA ASP A 72 19.68 5.39 -16.52
C ASP A 72 18.94 6.72 -16.78
N LYS A 73 17.82 6.99 -16.08
CA LYS A 73 17.15 8.31 -16.15
C LYS A 73 17.96 9.33 -15.36
N PHE A 74 18.21 10.51 -15.94
CA PHE A 74 19.10 11.53 -15.38
C PHE A 74 18.85 11.84 -13.88
N TRP A 75 17.67 12.38 -13.54
CA TRP A 75 17.34 12.78 -12.17
C TRP A 75 17.21 11.60 -11.19
N ILE A 76 16.55 10.52 -11.62
CA ILE A 76 16.33 9.33 -10.77
C ILE A 76 17.67 8.62 -10.50
N GLY A 77 18.50 8.46 -11.53
CA GLY A 77 19.83 7.89 -11.42
C GLY A 77 20.76 8.70 -10.54
N MET A 78 20.73 10.04 -10.66
CA MET A 78 21.52 10.91 -9.80
C MET A 78 21.16 10.73 -8.31
N LEU A 79 19.87 10.78 -7.98
CA LEU A 79 19.39 10.55 -6.61
C LEU A 79 19.66 9.11 -6.13
N GLY A 80 19.46 8.12 -6.99
CA GLY A 80 19.75 6.71 -6.68
C GLY A 80 21.24 6.49 -6.36
N ARG A 81 22.15 7.08 -7.13
CA ARG A 81 23.60 7.02 -6.85
C ARG A 81 23.96 7.73 -5.54
N ALA A 82 23.36 8.89 -5.27
CA ALA A 82 23.54 9.61 -4.01
C ALA A 82 23.08 8.80 -2.79
N MET A 83 21.99 8.04 -2.93
CA MET A 83 21.50 7.09 -1.92
C MET A 83 22.23 5.74 -1.95
N LYS A 84 23.34 5.63 -2.70
CA LYS A 84 24.18 4.42 -2.83
C LYS A 84 23.41 3.20 -3.36
N SER A 85 22.36 3.38 -4.16
CA SER A 85 21.59 2.27 -4.76
C SER A 85 22.43 1.44 -5.73
N ILE A 86 22.14 0.13 -5.78
CA ILE A 86 22.76 -0.86 -6.65
C ILE A 86 21.88 -1.03 -7.88
N SER A 87 22.43 -0.80 -9.07
CA SER A 87 21.71 -0.98 -10.34
C SER A 87 21.54 -2.45 -10.67
N VAL A 88 20.34 -2.86 -11.05
CA VAL A 88 19.99 -4.24 -11.38
C VAL A 88 19.37 -4.31 -12.77
N GLU A 89 19.96 -5.12 -13.64
CA GLU A 89 19.35 -5.50 -14.90
C GLU A 89 18.31 -6.59 -14.66
N ARG A 90 17.12 -6.44 -15.24
CA ARG A 90 16.04 -7.41 -15.13
C ARG A 90 15.69 -7.91 -16.52
N ALA A 91 15.51 -9.22 -16.66
CA ALA A 91 15.17 -9.84 -17.94
C ALA A 91 13.94 -9.19 -18.58
N GLN A 92 12.91 -8.88 -17.78
CA GLN A 92 11.69 -8.21 -18.23
C GLN A 92 11.90 -6.79 -18.83
N ASP A 93 13.00 -6.11 -18.48
CA ASP A 93 13.29 -4.76 -18.99
C ASP A 93 14.01 -4.79 -20.36
N VAL A 94 14.54 -5.95 -20.76
CA VAL A 94 15.31 -6.16 -22.01
C VAL A 94 14.59 -7.09 -22.99
N ILE A 95 13.31 -7.39 -22.76
CA ILE A 95 12.48 -8.18 -23.68
C ILE A 95 12.26 -7.38 -24.97
N PHE A 96 12.50 -8.02 -26.11
CA PHE A 96 12.22 -7.46 -27.43
C PHE A 96 11.48 -8.48 -28.31
N SER A 97 10.80 -7.99 -29.35
CA SER A 97 10.11 -8.87 -30.31
C SER A 97 11.11 -9.60 -31.19
N GLY A 98 10.94 -10.92 -31.32
CA GLY A 98 11.70 -11.71 -32.28
C GLY A 98 11.32 -11.37 -33.72
N LYS A 99 12.24 -11.56 -34.66
CA LYS A 99 11.95 -11.42 -36.09
C LYS A 99 11.30 -12.72 -36.59
N GLY A 100 10.31 -12.60 -37.47
CA GLY A 100 9.58 -13.76 -38.01
C GLY A 100 8.52 -14.33 -37.07
N THR A 101 8.05 -15.53 -37.38
CA THR A 101 7.09 -16.28 -36.57
C THR A 101 7.66 -17.64 -36.17
N ILE A 102 7.11 -18.24 -35.12
CA ILE A 102 7.51 -19.58 -34.65
C ILE A 102 6.33 -20.53 -34.57
N TYR A 103 6.58 -21.81 -34.80
CA TYR A 103 5.58 -22.86 -34.72
C TYR A 103 6.19 -24.17 -34.22
N MET A 104 5.32 -25.07 -33.76
CA MET A 104 5.69 -26.41 -33.33
C MET A 104 5.26 -27.40 -34.41
N PRO A 105 6.20 -27.97 -35.18
CA PRO A 105 5.85 -28.84 -36.31
C PRO A 105 5.18 -30.14 -35.85
N ASP A 106 5.70 -30.75 -34.78
CA ASP A 106 5.32 -32.07 -34.33
C ASP A 106 5.08 -32.09 -32.81
N GLU A 107 3.96 -32.70 -32.40
CA GLU A 107 3.63 -32.94 -30.99
C GLU A 107 4.49 -34.02 -30.36
N SER A 108 5.08 -34.92 -31.16
CA SER A 108 5.98 -35.96 -30.66
C SER A 108 7.30 -35.39 -30.13
N ASN A 109 7.71 -34.21 -30.61
CA ASN A 109 8.90 -33.49 -30.15
C ASN A 109 8.59 -32.03 -29.76
N PRO A 110 7.90 -31.80 -28.63
CA PRO A 110 7.36 -30.49 -28.26
C PRO A 110 8.43 -29.50 -27.74
N SER A 111 9.70 -29.89 -27.74
CA SER A 111 10.83 -29.03 -27.38
C SER A 111 11.51 -28.41 -28.61
N LEU A 112 11.25 -28.93 -29.81
CA LEU A 112 11.81 -28.42 -31.05
C LEU A 112 10.84 -27.39 -31.66
N ILE A 113 11.32 -26.17 -31.85
CA ILE A 113 10.52 -25.06 -32.40
C ILE A 113 11.14 -24.61 -33.72
N HIS A 114 10.28 -24.44 -34.73
CA HIS A 114 10.65 -23.99 -36.05
C HIS A 114 10.26 -22.53 -36.25
N GLY A 115 11.05 -21.82 -37.05
CA GLY A 115 10.91 -20.40 -37.33
C GLY A 115 10.70 -20.13 -38.82
N ILE A 116 9.84 -19.17 -39.14
CA ILE A 116 9.60 -18.66 -40.48
C ILE A 116 10.14 -17.23 -40.55
N ASN A 117 11.07 -16.96 -41.47
CA ASN A 117 11.77 -15.66 -41.60
C ASN A 117 12.45 -15.19 -40.31
N THR A 118 12.91 -16.13 -39.49
CA THR A 118 13.60 -15.90 -38.21
C THR A 118 15.11 -15.67 -38.42
N GLN A 119 15.77 -15.11 -37.40
CA GLN A 119 17.23 -14.89 -37.36
C GLN A 119 17.78 -15.33 -36.01
N PHE A 120 17.52 -16.58 -35.62
CA PHE A 120 17.80 -17.06 -34.27
C PHE A 120 19.27 -16.97 -33.87
N ILE A 121 20.21 -17.26 -34.78
CA ILE A 121 21.65 -17.22 -34.46
C ILE A 121 22.07 -15.80 -34.04
N LYS A 122 21.48 -14.79 -34.69
CA LYS A 122 21.77 -13.37 -34.41
C LYS A 122 21.02 -12.85 -33.19
N GLN A 123 19.77 -13.28 -32.97
CA GLN A 123 18.88 -12.71 -31.95
C GLN A 123 18.87 -13.47 -30.62
N ILE A 124 19.20 -14.76 -30.61
CA ILE A 124 19.04 -15.65 -29.47
C ILE A 124 20.40 -16.20 -29.06
N LYS A 125 20.72 -16.08 -27.77
CA LYS A 125 21.85 -16.77 -27.15
C LYS A 125 21.32 -17.97 -26.35
N PRO A 126 22.13 -19.02 -26.12
CA PRO A 126 21.76 -20.08 -25.19
C PRO A 126 21.35 -19.49 -23.83
N ARG A 127 20.34 -20.10 -23.19
CA ARG A 127 19.70 -19.65 -21.93
C ARG A 127 18.78 -18.44 -22.02
N SER A 128 18.64 -17.81 -23.19
CA SER A 128 17.53 -16.88 -23.42
C SER A 128 16.20 -17.62 -23.34
N SER A 129 15.12 -16.93 -22.96
CA SER A 129 13.77 -17.49 -22.97
C SER A 129 12.93 -16.93 -24.11
N ILE A 130 12.08 -17.77 -24.68
CA ILE A 130 11.05 -17.36 -25.64
C ILE A 130 9.74 -17.23 -24.92
N CYS A 131 9.05 -16.11 -25.16
CA CYS A 131 7.77 -15.79 -24.54
C CYS A 131 6.71 -15.68 -25.63
N LEU A 132 5.62 -16.45 -25.48
CA LEU A 132 4.48 -16.43 -26.38
C LEU A 132 3.55 -15.23 -26.07
N PRO A 133 2.70 -14.83 -27.03
CA PRO A 133 1.75 -13.74 -26.82
C PRO A 133 0.77 -14.05 -25.69
N LYS A 134 0.27 -12.99 -25.03
CA LYS A 134 -0.74 -13.08 -23.96
C LYS A 134 -0.35 -14.03 -22.81
N ASP A 135 0.95 -14.13 -22.52
CA ASP A 135 1.51 -14.98 -21.47
C ASP A 135 1.11 -16.48 -21.60
N MET A 136 0.84 -16.94 -22.83
CA MET A 136 0.39 -18.31 -23.12
C MET A 136 1.45 -19.40 -22.90
N GLY A 137 2.72 -19.00 -22.75
CA GLY A 137 3.83 -19.92 -22.48
C GLY A 137 5.18 -19.20 -22.50
N THR A 138 6.15 -19.73 -21.75
CA THR A 138 7.55 -19.28 -21.79
C THR A 138 8.47 -20.48 -21.58
N ALA A 139 9.54 -20.58 -22.37
CA ALA A 139 10.53 -21.62 -22.23
C ALA A 139 11.95 -21.12 -22.47
N GLU A 140 12.91 -21.67 -21.72
CA GLU A 140 14.34 -21.40 -21.89
C GLU A 140 14.88 -22.18 -23.10
N VAL A 141 15.71 -21.53 -23.91
CA VAL A 141 16.38 -22.11 -25.08
C VAL A 141 17.63 -22.85 -24.60
N ALA A 142 17.64 -24.17 -24.81
CA ALA A 142 18.78 -25.03 -24.55
C ALA A 142 19.89 -24.76 -25.59
N GLN A 143 19.50 -24.75 -26.87
CA GLN A 143 20.43 -24.60 -27.98
C GLN A 143 19.75 -23.93 -29.17
N VAL A 144 20.51 -23.10 -29.88
CA VAL A 144 20.14 -22.59 -31.20
C VAL A 144 20.80 -23.50 -32.23
N ILE A 145 19.99 -24.19 -33.04
CA ILE A 145 20.46 -25.17 -34.04
C ILE A 145 20.79 -24.44 -35.34
N SER A 146 19.88 -23.57 -35.80
CA SER A 146 20.02 -22.77 -37.02
C SER A 146 19.24 -21.46 -36.90
N ASP A 147 19.23 -20.63 -37.94
CA ASP A 147 18.40 -19.41 -37.95
C ASP A 147 16.89 -19.69 -37.93
N THR A 148 16.47 -20.93 -38.20
CA THR A 148 15.08 -21.39 -38.27
C THR A 148 14.75 -22.48 -37.26
N GLU A 149 15.71 -23.00 -36.49
CA GLU A 149 15.47 -24.10 -35.55
C GLU A 149 16.14 -23.85 -34.19
N ILE A 150 15.39 -24.11 -33.13
CA ILE A 150 15.84 -24.00 -31.75
C ILE A 150 15.31 -25.16 -30.91
N LEU A 151 16.09 -25.53 -29.90
CA LEU A 151 15.73 -26.53 -28.92
C LEU A 151 15.48 -25.88 -27.56
N LEU A 152 14.36 -26.21 -26.93
CA LEU A 152 13.98 -25.72 -25.60
C LEU A 152 14.45 -26.68 -24.50
N CYS A 153 14.78 -26.14 -23.32
CA CYS A 153 15.11 -26.92 -22.13
C CYS A 153 13.91 -27.71 -21.60
N LYS A 154 12.69 -27.15 -21.77
CA LYS A 154 11.42 -27.77 -21.38
C LYS A 154 10.39 -27.53 -22.48
N PRO A 155 9.55 -28.52 -22.78
CA PRO A 155 8.54 -28.38 -23.83
C PRO A 155 7.41 -27.43 -23.41
N MET A 156 6.87 -26.67 -24.37
CA MET A 156 5.75 -25.74 -24.15
C MET A 156 4.40 -26.41 -24.46
N ILE A 157 3.99 -27.32 -23.58
CA ILE A 157 2.78 -28.16 -23.74
C ILE A 157 1.52 -27.64 -23.04
N THR A 158 1.56 -26.43 -22.48
CA THR A 158 0.35 -25.83 -21.91
C THR A 158 -0.70 -25.65 -23.00
N PRO A 159 -2.01 -25.85 -22.73
CA PRO A 159 -3.06 -25.76 -23.75
C PRO A 159 -3.00 -24.44 -24.54
N GLY A 160 -2.73 -23.32 -23.86
CA GLY A 160 -2.54 -22.02 -24.49
C GLY A 160 -1.31 -21.92 -25.40
N ALA A 161 -0.19 -22.55 -25.01
CA ALA A 161 1.04 -22.55 -25.82
C ALA A 161 0.87 -23.39 -27.08
N VAL A 162 0.28 -24.59 -26.95
CA VAL A 162 0.01 -25.47 -28.09
C VAL A 162 -0.96 -24.78 -29.06
N ALA A 163 -2.02 -24.17 -28.56
CA ALA A 163 -2.98 -23.41 -29.37
C ALA A 163 -2.33 -22.24 -30.14
N CYS A 164 -1.27 -21.63 -29.59
CA CYS A 164 -0.52 -20.58 -30.27
C CYS A 164 0.51 -21.12 -31.27
N LEU A 165 1.15 -22.24 -30.96
CA LEU A 165 2.28 -22.77 -31.74
C LEU A 165 1.85 -23.69 -32.89
N ARG A 166 0.62 -24.22 -32.87
CA ARG A 166 0.09 -25.13 -33.91
C ARG A 166 -1.13 -24.56 -34.62
N VAL A 167 -1.20 -23.24 -34.79
CA VAL A 167 -2.26 -22.62 -35.61
C VAL A 167 -2.06 -23.07 -37.06
N VAL A 168 -3.10 -23.65 -37.65
CA VAL A 168 -3.14 -24.05 -39.05
C VAL A 168 -4.12 -23.12 -39.78
N ASP A 169 -3.71 -22.62 -40.95
CA ASP A 169 -4.59 -21.81 -41.80
C ASP A 169 -5.53 -22.67 -42.66
N GLU A 170 -6.45 -22.03 -43.39
CA GLU A 170 -7.41 -22.71 -44.28
C GLU A 170 -6.72 -23.50 -45.41
N SER A 171 -5.44 -23.24 -45.68
CA SER A 171 -4.64 -23.92 -46.70
C SER A 171 -3.80 -25.08 -46.12
N GLY A 172 -3.93 -25.38 -44.82
CA GLY A 172 -3.18 -26.45 -44.16
C GLY A 172 -1.74 -26.07 -43.77
N ASN A 173 -1.33 -24.80 -43.95
CA ASN A 173 -0.02 -24.32 -43.54
C ASN A 173 -0.03 -23.85 -42.08
N MET A 174 1.12 -23.92 -41.43
CA MET A 174 1.32 -23.33 -40.10
C MET A 174 2.00 -21.96 -40.23
N PRO A 175 1.25 -20.85 -40.28
CA PRO A 175 1.84 -19.50 -40.38
C PRO A 175 2.69 -19.12 -39.17
N GLY A 176 2.57 -19.87 -38.07
CA GLY A 176 3.25 -19.63 -36.81
C GLY A 176 2.73 -18.41 -36.06
N THR A 177 3.30 -18.18 -34.89
CA THR A 177 2.92 -17.10 -33.98
C THR A 177 4.08 -16.14 -33.74
N VAL A 178 3.74 -14.88 -33.48
CA VAL A 178 4.73 -13.88 -33.06
C VAL A 178 5.25 -14.23 -31.66
N TYR A 179 6.50 -13.88 -31.39
CA TYR A 179 7.15 -14.23 -30.13
C TYR A 179 8.04 -13.10 -29.64
N LYS A 180 8.32 -13.11 -28.35
CA LYS A 180 9.29 -12.21 -27.72
C LYS A 180 10.48 -13.00 -27.19
N ILE A 181 11.65 -12.38 -27.22
CA ILE A 181 12.89 -12.95 -26.70
C ILE A 181 13.22 -12.21 -25.40
N SER A 182 13.46 -12.99 -24.35
CA SER A 182 13.91 -12.53 -23.03
C SER A 182 15.34 -13.02 -22.82
N PRO A 183 16.36 -12.16 -23.01
CA PRO A 183 17.76 -12.53 -22.82
C PRO A 183 18.08 -13.02 -21.40
N HIS A 184 19.02 -13.96 -21.29
CA HIS A 184 19.62 -14.27 -20.01
C HIS A 184 20.40 -13.06 -19.48
N VAL A 185 20.09 -12.63 -18.26
CA VAL A 185 20.77 -11.52 -17.60
C VAL A 185 21.70 -12.08 -16.53
N ASP A 186 23.00 -11.82 -16.68
CA ASP A 186 23.99 -12.18 -15.66
C ASP A 186 23.89 -11.23 -14.45
N GLN A 187 23.54 -11.79 -13.31
CA GLN A 187 23.37 -11.06 -12.05
C GLN A 187 24.61 -11.12 -11.14
N SER A 188 25.70 -11.78 -11.56
CA SER A 188 26.91 -12.00 -10.75
C SER A 188 27.52 -10.70 -10.21
N ARG A 189 27.51 -9.64 -11.03
CA ARG A 189 27.97 -8.30 -10.62
C ARG A 189 27.11 -7.72 -9.50
N MET A 190 25.79 -7.86 -9.58
CA MET A 190 24.87 -7.37 -8.55
C MET A 190 25.08 -8.09 -7.22
N PHE A 191 25.17 -9.43 -7.24
CA PHE A 191 25.43 -10.22 -6.03
C PHE A 191 26.78 -9.87 -5.38
N SER A 192 27.81 -9.65 -6.20
CA SER A 192 29.14 -9.24 -5.71
C SER A 192 29.11 -7.88 -5.04
N GLU A 193 28.38 -6.92 -5.62
CA GLU A 193 28.23 -5.57 -5.06
C GLU A 193 27.47 -5.58 -3.72
N VAL A 194 26.42 -6.40 -3.62
CA VAL A 194 25.66 -6.62 -2.38
C VAL A 194 26.56 -7.23 -1.32
N THR A 195 27.28 -8.31 -1.65
CA THR A 195 28.21 -8.97 -0.75
C THR A 195 29.27 -8.01 -0.23
N ARG A 196 29.87 -7.21 -1.13
CA ARG A 196 30.84 -6.17 -0.77
C ARG A 196 30.26 -5.15 0.20
N ARG A 197 29.03 -4.70 0.00
CA ARG A 197 28.39 -3.75 0.92
C ARG A 197 28.16 -4.37 2.30
N LEU A 198 27.69 -5.61 2.34
CA LEU A 198 27.43 -6.31 3.59
C LEU A 198 28.74 -6.59 4.34
N SER A 199 29.82 -7.00 3.67
CA SER A 199 31.12 -7.21 4.32
C SER A 199 31.71 -5.95 4.97
N HIS A 200 31.28 -4.76 4.52
CA HIS A 200 31.64 -3.46 5.12
C HIS A 200 30.59 -2.95 6.13
N ASN A 201 29.82 -3.84 6.76
CA ASN A 201 28.77 -3.50 7.74
C ASN A 201 27.67 -2.55 7.22
N GLY A 202 27.45 -2.55 5.90
CA GLY A 202 26.45 -1.72 5.23
C GLY A 202 25.03 -2.31 5.33
N ALA A 203 24.05 -1.49 4.93
CA ALA A 203 22.65 -1.90 4.84
C ALA A 203 22.18 -1.98 3.38
N VAL A 204 21.43 -3.03 3.05
CA VAL A 204 20.83 -3.25 1.73
C VAL A 204 19.32 -3.31 1.86
N GLY A 205 18.61 -2.57 1.01
CA GLY A 205 17.15 -2.62 0.94
C GLY A 205 16.70 -3.38 -0.31
N ILE A 206 15.79 -4.34 -0.14
CA ILE A 206 15.19 -5.09 -1.24
C ILE A 206 13.68 -5.22 -1.07
N PHE A 207 12.97 -5.12 -2.19
CA PHE A 207 11.57 -5.50 -2.34
C PHE A 207 11.52 -6.87 -3.03
N PRO A 208 11.36 -7.98 -2.27
CA PRO A 208 11.51 -9.33 -2.82
C PRO A 208 10.45 -9.69 -3.88
N GLU A 209 9.36 -8.95 -4.00
CA GLU A 209 8.37 -9.06 -5.10
C GLU A 209 8.96 -8.65 -6.46
N GLY A 210 10.00 -7.80 -6.45
CA GLY A 210 10.78 -7.38 -7.61
C GLY A 210 10.12 -6.34 -8.53
N GLY A 211 8.93 -5.83 -8.17
CA GLY A 211 8.23 -4.73 -8.84
C GLY A 211 7.09 -4.21 -7.97
N SER A 212 6.70 -2.95 -8.17
CA SER A 212 5.59 -2.34 -7.45
C SER A 212 4.24 -2.65 -8.08
N HIS A 213 3.19 -2.76 -7.25
CA HIS A 213 1.82 -3.07 -7.68
C HIS A 213 0.78 -2.47 -6.72
N ASP A 214 -0.47 -2.47 -7.14
CA ASP A 214 -1.63 -1.97 -6.38
C ASP A 214 -2.62 -3.08 -5.96
N ARG A 215 -2.17 -4.34 -6.02
CA ARG A 215 -2.91 -5.50 -5.48
C ARG A 215 -3.00 -5.48 -3.93
N PRO A 216 -4.09 -6.03 -3.35
CA PRO A 216 -4.24 -6.17 -1.90
C PRO A 216 -3.36 -7.27 -1.30
N GLU A 217 -2.99 -8.29 -2.09
CA GLU A 217 -2.13 -9.40 -1.69
C GLU A 217 -0.66 -9.15 -2.05
N LEU A 218 0.24 -9.85 -1.36
CA LEU A 218 1.64 -9.93 -1.76
C LEU A 218 1.80 -10.81 -3.01
N LEU A 219 2.68 -10.38 -3.90
CA LEU A 219 3.18 -11.21 -4.98
C LEU A 219 4.16 -12.27 -4.45
N PRO A 220 4.35 -13.39 -5.17
CA PRO A 220 5.36 -14.38 -4.84
C PRO A 220 6.75 -13.74 -4.72
N LEU A 221 7.46 -14.07 -3.64
CA LEU A 221 8.79 -13.53 -3.39
C LEU A 221 9.83 -14.18 -4.32
N LYS A 222 10.79 -13.38 -4.79
CA LYS A 222 11.91 -13.85 -5.59
C LYS A 222 13.05 -14.31 -4.70
N ALA A 223 13.64 -15.46 -5.05
CA ALA A 223 14.74 -16.09 -4.33
C ALA A 223 16.01 -15.22 -4.16
N GLY A 224 16.14 -14.14 -4.93
CA GLY A 224 17.30 -13.24 -4.88
C GLY A 224 17.64 -12.73 -3.48
N VAL A 225 16.64 -12.44 -2.63
CA VAL A 225 16.87 -12.01 -1.24
C VAL A 225 17.59 -13.08 -0.40
N ALA A 226 17.15 -14.34 -0.50
CA ALA A 226 17.75 -15.46 0.20
C ALA A 226 19.13 -15.80 -0.36
N ILE A 227 19.30 -15.75 -1.69
CA ILE A 227 20.59 -15.99 -2.36
C ILE A 227 21.63 -14.95 -1.90
N MET A 228 21.29 -13.66 -1.89
CA MET A 228 22.22 -12.60 -1.44
C MET A 228 22.67 -12.82 0.01
N ALA A 229 21.74 -13.20 0.88
CA ALA A 229 22.01 -13.40 2.29
C ALA A 229 22.92 -14.62 2.53
N LEU A 230 22.58 -15.77 1.94
CA LEU A 230 23.36 -17.01 2.05
C LEU A 230 24.74 -16.88 1.39
N ASP A 231 24.83 -16.25 0.22
CA ASP A 231 26.10 -16.05 -0.50
C ASP A 231 27.06 -15.15 0.30
N ALA A 232 26.54 -14.08 0.93
CA ALA A 232 27.35 -13.18 1.75
C ALA A 232 27.94 -13.88 2.98
N VAL A 233 27.14 -14.69 3.69
CA VAL A 233 27.63 -15.45 4.86
C VAL A 233 28.51 -16.64 4.44
N ALA A 234 28.24 -17.27 3.29
CA ALA A 234 29.09 -18.34 2.77
C ALA A 234 30.51 -17.85 2.43
N LYS A 235 30.63 -16.63 1.88
CA LYS A 235 31.92 -15.99 1.57
C LYS A 235 32.59 -15.37 2.80
N HIS A 236 31.81 -14.96 3.80
CA HIS A 236 32.30 -14.36 5.04
C HIS A 236 31.65 -15.04 6.26
N PRO A 237 32.19 -16.19 6.73
CA PRO A 237 31.55 -17.00 7.77
C PRO A 237 31.29 -16.27 9.10
N ASN A 238 32.12 -15.28 9.45
CA ASN A 238 31.98 -14.50 10.69
C ASN A 238 31.12 -13.24 10.52
N LEU A 239 30.40 -13.10 9.42
CA LEU A 239 29.55 -11.94 9.14
C LEU A 239 28.25 -12.04 9.95
N PRO A 240 27.98 -11.15 10.93
CA PRO A 240 26.77 -11.21 11.76
C PRO A 240 25.58 -10.61 11.00
N LEU A 241 25.27 -11.17 9.82
CA LEU A 241 24.22 -10.69 8.92
C LEU A 241 22.84 -10.98 9.50
N LYS A 242 22.01 -9.94 9.55
CA LYS A 242 20.60 -10.05 9.91
C LYS A 242 19.70 -9.61 8.76
N ILE A 243 18.58 -10.31 8.59
CA ILE A 243 17.52 -9.90 7.67
C ILE A 243 16.39 -9.30 8.50
N VAL A 244 16.07 -8.03 8.28
CA VAL A 244 14.97 -7.34 8.98
C VAL A 244 13.75 -7.28 8.05
N PRO A 245 12.68 -8.04 8.32
CA PRO A 245 11.44 -7.94 7.57
C PRO A 245 10.75 -6.60 7.91
N CYS A 246 10.23 -5.92 6.89
CA CYS A 246 9.59 -4.62 7.01
C CYS A 246 8.22 -4.64 6.33
N GLY A 247 7.17 -4.35 7.09
CA GLY A 247 5.81 -4.19 6.59
C GLY A 247 5.49 -2.73 6.29
N LEU A 248 5.04 -2.42 5.07
CA LEU A 248 4.48 -1.12 4.71
C LEU A 248 2.95 -1.18 4.68
N SER A 249 2.29 -0.12 5.12
CA SER A 249 0.84 -0.01 5.08
C SER A 249 0.41 1.42 4.80
N TYR A 250 -0.30 1.61 3.69
CA TYR A 250 -0.87 2.89 3.28
C TYR A 250 -2.38 2.84 3.44
N PHE A 251 -2.97 3.89 4.04
CA PHE A 251 -4.44 4.01 4.09
C PHE A 251 -5.00 4.28 2.69
N HIS A 252 -4.37 5.20 1.99
CA HIS A 252 -4.58 5.49 0.57
C HIS A 252 -3.21 5.76 -0.04
N ALA A 253 -2.69 4.83 -0.84
CA ALA A 253 -1.34 4.90 -1.39
C ALA A 253 -1.16 6.06 -2.38
N ASP A 254 -2.24 6.48 -3.04
CA ASP A 254 -2.29 7.43 -4.15
C ASP A 254 -2.72 8.86 -3.76
N LYS A 255 -3.28 9.05 -2.54
CA LYS A 255 -3.89 10.32 -2.11
C LYS A 255 -2.92 11.19 -1.30
N PHE A 256 -2.91 12.49 -1.61
CA PHE A 256 -2.23 13.50 -0.81
C PHE A 256 -2.86 13.61 0.58
N ARG A 257 -2.05 13.90 1.60
CA ARG A 257 -2.41 13.93 3.03
C ARG A 257 -2.98 12.60 3.57
N SER A 258 -2.67 11.49 2.90
CA SER A 258 -2.93 10.15 3.42
C SER A 258 -2.03 9.82 4.63
N ARG A 259 -2.19 8.64 5.21
CA ARG A 259 -1.40 8.14 6.33
C ARG A 259 -0.64 6.89 5.91
N ALA A 260 0.56 6.73 6.47
CA ALA A 260 1.43 5.59 6.21
C ALA A 260 1.97 5.02 7.52
N VAL A 261 2.23 3.72 7.51
CA VAL A 261 2.89 2.99 8.60
C VAL A 261 4.00 2.14 8.02
N ILE A 262 5.13 2.14 8.72
CA ILE A 262 6.20 1.19 8.52
C ILE A 262 6.43 0.43 9.83
N GLU A 263 6.48 -0.89 9.75
CA GLU A 263 6.69 -1.78 10.89
C GLU A 263 7.88 -2.69 10.62
N TYR A 264 8.85 -2.68 11.54
CA TYR A 264 10.00 -3.56 11.54
C TYR A 264 9.70 -4.79 12.39
N GLY A 265 9.88 -5.98 11.81
CA GLY A 265 9.76 -7.25 12.51
C GLY A 265 11.06 -7.67 13.20
N ASP A 266 11.02 -8.86 13.80
CA ASP A 266 12.18 -9.43 14.47
C ASP A 266 13.28 -9.80 13.45
N PRO A 267 14.55 -9.45 13.71
CA PRO A 267 15.63 -9.79 12.81
C PRO A 267 15.80 -11.30 12.68
N ILE A 268 15.87 -11.78 11.45
CA ILE A 268 16.14 -13.18 11.11
C ILE A 268 17.66 -13.34 11.02
N GLU A 269 18.19 -14.22 11.86
CA GLU A 269 19.57 -14.70 11.78
C GLU A 269 19.62 -15.90 10.83
N ILE A 270 20.74 -16.06 10.12
CA ILE A 270 20.90 -17.16 9.16
C ILE A 270 21.40 -18.39 9.94
N PRO A 271 20.62 -19.48 10.03
CA PRO A 271 21.05 -20.68 10.75
C PRO A 271 22.26 -21.33 10.08
N SER A 272 23.15 -21.90 10.88
CA SER A 272 24.37 -22.56 10.39
C SER A 272 24.05 -23.77 9.52
N GLU A 273 22.94 -24.45 9.79
CA GLU A 273 22.47 -25.60 9.01
C GLU A 273 22.12 -25.21 7.57
N LEU A 274 21.54 -24.01 7.37
CA LEU A 274 21.23 -23.51 6.02
C LEU A 274 22.51 -23.12 5.27
N LEU A 275 23.52 -22.66 5.99
CA LEU A 275 24.82 -22.33 5.42
C LEU A 275 25.54 -23.58 4.90
N GLU A 276 25.54 -24.67 5.67
CA GLU A 276 26.11 -25.94 5.26
C GLU A 276 25.39 -26.51 4.04
N GLN A 277 24.05 -26.56 4.07
CA GLN A 277 23.24 -26.97 2.92
C GLN A 277 23.52 -26.11 1.67
N TYR A 278 23.71 -24.79 1.84
CA TYR A 278 24.05 -23.90 0.74
C TYR A 278 25.43 -24.23 0.13
N LYS A 279 26.43 -24.53 0.96
CA LYS A 279 27.80 -24.88 0.55
C LYS A 279 27.88 -26.23 -0.16
N ASN A 280 27.07 -27.21 0.24
CA ASN A 280 27.01 -28.54 -0.39
C ASN A 280 26.60 -28.49 -1.88
N GLY A 281 25.96 -27.41 -2.31
CA GLY A 281 25.56 -27.23 -3.70
C GLY A 281 24.34 -28.07 -4.09
N GLY A 282 24.11 -28.24 -5.40
CA GLY A 282 23.07 -29.13 -5.92
C GLY A 282 21.66 -28.86 -5.39
N THR A 283 21.00 -29.94 -4.93
CA THR A 283 19.65 -29.93 -4.34
C THR A 283 19.61 -29.25 -2.97
N ASP A 284 20.64 -29.47 -2.15
CA ASP A 284 20.74 -28.91 -0.80
C ASP A 284 20.78 -27.38 -0.83
N LYS A 285 21.52 -26.82 -1.79
CA LYS A 285 21.54 -25.38 -2.02
C LYS A 285 20.17 -24.80 -2.35
N ARG A 286 19.39 -25.48 -3.19
CA ARG A 286 18.03 -25.04 -3.54
C ARG A 286 17.10 -25.13 -2.33
N LYS A 287 17.22 -26.19 -1.53
CA LYS A 287 16.46 -26.38 -0.30
C LYS A 287 16.75 -25.26 0.73
N ALA A 288 18.02 -24.94 0.94
CA ALA A 288 18.43 -23.85 1.83
C ALA A 288 17.86 -22.48 1.39
N ILE A 289 17.93 -22.19 0.09
CA ILE A 289 17.36 -20.97 -0.49
C ILE A 289 15.84 -20.93 -0.27
N SER A 290 15.14 -22.03 -0.53
CA SER A 290 13.69 -22.12 -0.34
C SER A 290 13.30 -21.89 1.11
N LEU A 291 13.95 -22.59 2.06
CA LEU A 291 13.59 -22.50 3.47
C LEU A 291 13.81 -21.09 4.04
N LEU A 292 14.91 -20.43 3.64
CA LEU A 292 15.15 -19.04 4.04
C LEU A 292 14.13 -18.09 3.41
N LEU A 293 13.78 -18.29 2.14
CA LEU A 293 12.75 -17.49 1.46
C LEU A 293 11.38 -17.65 2.15
N ASP A 294 11.00 -18.87 2.49
CA ASP A 294 9.76 -19.17 3.21
C ASP A 294 9.74 -18.49 4.59
N THR A 295 10.86 -18.50 5.30
CA THR A 295 11.01 -17.82 6.60
C THR A 295 10.82 -16.30 6.47
N ILE A 296 11.39 -15.69 5.43
CA ILE A 296 11.22 -14.27 5.12
C ILE A 296 9.76 -13.99 4.75
N GLU A 297 9.13 -14.84 3.94
CA GLU A 297 7.75 -14.70 3.51
C GLU A 297 6.76 -14.74 4.67
N VAL A 298 6.88 -15.74 5.56
CA VAL A 298 6.07 -15.85 6.77
C VAL A 298 6.22 -14.60 7.63
N SER A 299 7.45 -14.12 7.80
CA SER A 299 7.73 -12.92 8.59
C SER A 299 7.11 -11.67 7.96
N LEU A 300 7.23 -11.47 6.64
CA LEU A 300 6.61 -10.34 5.93
C LEU A 300 5.09 -10.39 5.97
N LYS A 301 4.48 -11.57 5.81
CA LYS A 301 3.03 -11.76 5.93
C LYS A 301 2.52 -11.35 7.31
N SER A 302 3.28 -11.61 8.38
CA SER A 302 2.91 -11.19 9.74
C SER A 302 2.89 -9.67 9.96
N LEU A 303 3.61 -8.92 9.11
CA LEU A 303 3.74 -7.45 9.18
C LEU A 303 2.82 -6.73 8.19
N THR A 304 2.12 -7.45 7.32
CA THR A 304 1.31 -6.88 6.23
C THR A 304 -0.16 -7.24 6.41
N LEU A 305 -1.06 -6.37 5.97
CA LEU A 305 -2.48 -6.68 5.98
C LEU A 305 -2.80 -7.50 4.73
N GLN A 306 -2.84 -8.82 4.87
CA GLN A 306 -3.28 -9.71 3.78
C GLN A 306 -4.80 -9.72 3.70
N SER A 307 -5.36 -9.63 2.49
CA SER A 307 -6.77 -9.93 2.24
C SER A 307 -6.91 -10.59 0.87
N PRO A 308 -7.61 -11.75 0.77
CA PRO A 308 -7.73 -12.51 -0.46
C PRO A 308 -8.44 -11.74 -1.58
N ASP A 309 -9.34 -10.84 -1.20
CA ASP A 309 -10.10 -10.01 -2.14
C ASP A 309 -10.51 -8.69 -1.46
N PHE A 310 -11.05 -7.76 -2.27
CA PHE A 310 -11.45 -6.43 -1.82
C PHE A 310 -12.66 -6.47 -0.87
N ASP A 311 -13.60 -7.40 -1.07
CA ASP A 311 -14.79 -7.51 -0.23
C ASP A 311 -14.43 -8.02 1.16
N THR A 312 -13.54 -9.01 1.23
CA THR A 312 -12.94 -9.49 2.49
C THR A 312 -12.23 -8.33 3.22
N LEU A 313 -11.50 -7.47 2.50
CA LEU A 313 -10.84 -6.32 3.10
C LEU A 313 -11.86 -5.35 3.71
N MET A 314 -12.97 -5.09 3.03
CA MET A 314 -14.04 -4.23 3.52
C MET A 314 -14.72 -4.80 4.76
N VAL A 315 -14.99 -6.12 4.77
CA VAL A 315 -15.56 -6.83 5.92
C VAL A 315 -14.63 -6.74 7.12
N VAL A 316 -13.35 -7.10 6.97
CA VAL A 316 -12.34 -7.04 8.04
C VAL A 316 -12.25 -5.61 8.61
N GLN A 317 -12.24 -4.60 7.74
CA GLN A 317 -12.21 -3.21 8.18
C GLN A 317 -13.49 -2.78 8.90
N ALA A 318 -14.66 -3.25 8.48
CA ALA A 318 -15.94 -2.95 9.11
C ALA A 318 -16.08 -3.64 10.47
N VAL A 319 -15.76 -4.94 10.54
CA VAL A 319 -15.75 -5.72 11.77
C VAL A 319 -14.82 -5.11 12.81
N ARG A 320 -13.59 -4.71 12.41
CA ARG A 320 -12.67 -3.99 13.30
C ARG A 320 -13.30 -2.73 13.90
N ARG A 321 -13.98 -1.91 13.09
CA ARG A 321 -14.62 -0.67 13.55
C ARG A 321 -15.75 -0.96 14.53
N LEU A 322 -16.58 -1.95 14.24
CA LEU A 322 -17.71 -2.37 15.06
C LEU A 322 -17.28 -3.05 16.36
N TYR A 323 -16.16 -3.79 16.35
CA TYR A 323 -15.59 -4.43 17.54
C TYR A 323 -14.90 -3.44 18.50
N THR A 324 -14.48 -2.28 18.01
CA THR A 324 -13.84 -1.26 18.84
C THR A 324 -14.88 -0.61 19.77
N PRO A 325 -14.69 -0.65 21.11
CA PRO A 325 -15.64 -0.05 22.06
C PRO A 325 -15.89 1.44 21.79
N VAL A 326 -17.11 1.88 22.08
CA VAL A 326 -17.53 3.27 21.83
C VAL A 326 -16.70 4.23 22.68
N GLY A 327 -15.98 5.15 22.02
CA GLY A 327 -15.17 6.18 22.68
C GLY A 327 -13.70 5.81 22.85
N LYS A 328 -13.32 4.54 22.64
CA LYS A 328 -11.91 4.11 22.62
C LYS A 328 -11.26 4.57 21.32
N LYS A 329 -10.25 5.42 21.41
CA LYS A 329 -9.36 5.73 20.28
C LYS A 329 -8.23 4.71 20.27
N LEU A 330 -8.29 3.76 19.34
CA LEU A 330 -7.16 2.88 19.08
C LEU A 330 -6.03 3.70 18.48
N ASP A 331 -4.80 3.52 18.98
CA ASP A 331 -3.64 3.99 18.23
C ASP A 331 -3.52 3.19 16.92
N LEU A 332 -2.75 3.72 15.99
CA LEU A 332 -2.54 3.11 14.69
C LEU A 332 -1.98 1.68 14.80
N ASP A 333 -1.12 1.46 15.79
CA ASP A 333 -0.53 0.18 16.16
C ASP A 333 -1.59 -0.88 16.50
N GLN A 334 -2.49 -0.53 17.42
CA GLN A 334 -3.61 -1.38 17.82
C GLN A 334 -4.57 -1.62 16.66
N THR A 335 -4.81 -0.60 15.85
CA THR A 335 -5.68 -0.66 14.67
C THR A 335 -5.16 -1.65 13.64
N LEU A 336 -3.85 -1.64 13.36
CA LEU A 336 -3.21 -2.57 12.43
C LEU A 336 -3.17 -3.99 12.99
N ALA A 337 -2.76 -4.16 14.24
CA ALA A 337 -2.75 -5.48 14.89
C ALA A 337 -4.13 -6.12 14.89
N MET A 338 -5.18 -5.37 15.23
CA MET A 338 -6.55 -5.83 15.19
C MET A 338 -7.01 -6.17 13.77
N SER A 339 -6.67 -5.34 12.77
CA SER A 339 -6.93 -5.63 11.36
C SER A 339 -6.28 -6.93 10.88
N ARG A 340 -5.02 -7.20 11.26
CA ARG A 340 -4.32 -8.43 10.92
C ARG A 340 -4.97 -9.65 11.57
N ASN A 341 -5.26 -9.58 12.87
CA ASN A 341 -5.93 -10.67 13.60
C ASN A 341 -7.31 -10.99 13.00
N PHE A 342 -8.08 -9.97 12.61
CA PHE A 342 -9.36 -10.19 11.95
C PHE A 342 -9.21 -10.77 10.54
N ALA A 343 -8.23 -10.32 9.76
CA ALA A 343 -7.96 -10.91 8.45
C ALA A 343 -7.57 -12.39 8.57
N GLU A 344 -6.65 -12.72 9.46
CA GLU A 344 -6.21 -14.10 9.71
C GLU A 344 -7.37 -14.97 10.21
N GLY A 345 -8.12 -14.49 11.19
CA GLY A 345 -9.26 -15.23 11.74
C GLY A 345 -10.39 -15.42 10.74
N TYR A 346 -10.68 -14.40 9.92
CA TYR A 346 -11.68 -14.49 8.87
C TYR A 346 -11.28 -15.52 7.80
N ILE A 347 -10.02 -15.54 7.36
CA ILE A 347 -9.55 -16.52 6.37
C ILE A 347 -9.72 -17.96 6.89
N ARG A 348 -9.40 -18.22 8.16
CA ARG A 348 -9.53 -19.55 8.77
C ARG A 348 -10.98 -19.97 9.00
N MET A 349 -11.86 -19.02 9.30
CA MET A 349 -13.25 -19.29 9.68
C MET A 349 -14.26 -18.89 8.60
N ARG A 350 -13.82 -18.57 7.38
CA ARG A 350 -14.66 -18.05 6.28
C ARG A 350 -15.85 -18.94 5.95
N ASP A 351 -15.70 -20.26 6.17
CA ASP A 351 -16.72 -21.24 5.84
C ASP A 351 -17.69 -21.54 6.98
N ASN A 352 -17.41 -21.04 8.18
CA ASN A 352 -18.31 -21.16 9.32
C ASN A 352 -19.62 -20.40 9.05
N PRO A 353 -20.80 -21.03 9.29
CA PRO A 353 -22.10 -20.43 8.99
C PRO A 353 -22.38 -19.16 9.79
N GLU A 354 -21.94 -19.07 11.05
CA GLU A 354 -22.10 -17.87 11.89
C GLU A 354 -21.28 -16.70 11.35
N VAL A 355 -20.03 -16.97 10.92
CA VAL A 355 -19.15 -15.98 10.29
C VAL A 355 -19.75 -15.47 8.98
N LYS A 356 -20.28 -16.36 8.13
CA LYS A 356 -20.96 -16.00 6.87
C LYS A 356 -22.19 -15.12 7.12
N ALA A 357 -23.04 -15.50 8.07
CA ALA A 357 -24.24 -14.74 8.42
C ALA A 357 -23.88 -13.33 8.93
N LEU A 358 -22.91 -13.23 9.83
CA LEU A 358 -22.48 -11.94 10.38
C LEU A 358 -21.84 -11.05 9.29
N THR A 359 -21.10 -11.65 8.37
CA THR A 359 -20.51 -10.94 7.23
C THR A 359 -21.58 -10.29 6.35
N GLN A 360 -22.65 -11.02 6.04
CA GLN A 360 -23.81 -10.50 5.30
C GLN A 360 -24.45 -9.30 6.04
N GLN A 361 -24.64 -9.39 7.35
CA GLN A 361 -25.21 -8.31 8.15
C GLN A 361 -24.30 -7.06 8.18
N VAL A 362 -22.98 -7.25 8.27
CA VAL A 362 -22.00 -6.15 8.22
C VAL A 362 -22.03 -5.45 6.85
N LEU A 363 -22.14 -6.20 5.75
CA LEU A 363 -22.26 -5.63 4.41
C LEU A 363 -23.58 -4.87 4.21
N GLN A 364 -24.68 -5.37 4.78
CA GLN A 364 -25.97 -4.67 4.78
C GLN A 364 -25.89 -3.35 5.56
N TYR A 365 -25.23 -3.37 6.72
CA TYR A 365 -24.99 -2.17 7.51
C TYR A 365 -24.13 -1.14 6.77
N ASP A 366 -23.08 -1.57 6.06
CA ASP A 366 -22.27 -0.67 5.23
C ASP A 366 -23.10 0.00 4.11
N ARG A 367 -24.07 -0.72 3.52
CA ARG A 367 -25.04 -0.13 2.58
C ARG A 367 -25.95 0.91 3.24
N LEU A 368 -26.42 0.66 4.47
CA LEU A 368 -27.20 1.64 5.23
C LEU A 368 -26.38 2.90 5.54
N LEU A 369 -25.13 2.75 5.95
CA LEU A 369 -24.22 3.88 6.17
C LEU A 369 -24.06 4.74 4.92
N LYS A 370 -23.88 4.09 3.75
CA LYS A 370 -23.80 4.77 2.45
C LYS A 370 -25.10 5.49 2.10
N TYR A 371 -26.26 4.86 2.34
CA TYR A 371 -27.57 5.47 2.12
C TYR A 371 -27.76 6.76 2.94
N TYR A 372 -27.41 6.73 4.24
CA TYR A 372 -27.47 7.91 5.11
C TYR A 372 -26.30 8.89 4.91
N GLY A 373 -25.28 8.53 4.13
CA GLY A 373 -24.09 9.36 3.92
C GLY A 373 -23.21 9.55 5.16
N VAL A 374 -23.27 8.64 6.14
CA VAL A 374 -22.51 8.73 7.41
C VAL A 374 -21.50 7.60 7.55
N LEU A 375 -20.41 7.85 8.27
CA LEU A 375 -19.41 6.84 8.62
C LEU A 375 -19.76 6.16 9.95
N ASP A 376 -19.34 4.91 10.15
CA ASP A 376 -19.62 4.13 11.39
C ASP A 376 -19.34 4.93 12.69
N HIS A 377 -18.17 5.57 12.78
CA HIS A 377 -17.77 6.34 13.96
C HIS A 377 -18.63 7.60 14.21
N GLN A 378 -19.42 8.01 13.22
CA GLN A 378 -20.30 9.18 13.27
C GLN A 378 -21.72 8.81 13.68
N VAL A 379 -22.09 7.53 13.65
CA VAL A 379 -23.44 7.05 13.97
C VAL A 379 -23.85 7.40 15.40
N LYS A 380 -22.91 7.45 16.35
CA LYS A 380 -23.18 7.93 17.71
C LYS A 380 -23.54 9.42 17.78
N ASN A 381 -23.07 10.21 16.82
CA ASN A 381 -23.28 11.66 16.77
C ASN A 381 -24.59 12.05 16.07
N THR A 382 -25.44 11.08 15.69
CA THR A 382 -26.77 11.35 15.09
C THR A 382 -27.87 11.59 16.13
N ASN A 383 -27.54 11.48 17.43
CA ASN A 383 -28.48 11.68 18.54
C ASN A 383 -28.49 13.12 19.07
N ILE A 384 -28.23 14.10 18.21
CA ILE A 384 -28.19 15.51 18.62
C ILE A 384 -29.58 16.12 18.38
N SER A 385 -30.03 17.01 19.26
CA SER A 385 -31.27 17.74 19.04
C SER A 385 -31.16 18.59 17.77
N SER A 386 -32.24 18.68 17.00
CA SER A 386 -32.23 19.38 15.70
C SER A 386 -31.78 20.84 15.83
N MET A 387 -32.16 21.54 16.90
CA MET A 387 -31.70 22.92 17.17
C MET A 387 -30.18 22.99 17.36
N ARG A 388 -29.61 22.12 18.21
CA ARG A 388 -28.16 22.09 18.43
C ARG A 388 -27.42 21.65 17.18
N ALA A 389 -27.96 20.69 16.43
CA ALA A 389 -27.41 20.24 15.16
C ALA A 389 -27.39 21.38 14.15
N LEU A 390 -28.44 22.22 14.09
CA LEU A 390 -28.53 23.37 13.20
C LEU A 390 -27.48 24.43 13.56
N CYS A 391 -27.41 24.85 14.83
CA CYS A 391 -26.41 25.82 15.28
C CYS A 391 -24.98 25.34 15.00
N LEU A 392 -24.69 24.07 15.31
CA LEU A 392 -23.36 23.50 15.06
C LEU A 392 -23.07 23.38 13.56
N PHE A 393 -24.06 23.01 12.74
CA PHE A 393 -23.93 22.96 11.29
C PHE A 393 -23.60 24.35 10.72
N CYS A 394 -24.35 25.38 11.12
CA CYS A 394 -24.10 26.77 10.71
C CYS A 394 -22.71 27.24 11.12
N TYR A 395 -22.30 26.99 12.37
CA TYR A 395 -20.96 27.33 12.85
C TYR A 395 -19.86 26.66 12.01
N ARG A 396 -19.97 25.34 11.77
CA ARG A 396 -18.99 24.59 10.95
C ARG A 396 -18.99 25.02 9.49
N ALA A 397 -20.15 25.40 8.94
CA ALA A 397 -20.26 25.92 7.59
C ALA A 397 -19.56 27.28 7.45
N VAL A 398 -19.74 28.19 8.43
CA VAL A 398 -19.03 29.48 8.48
C VAL A 398 -17.52 29.27 8.65
N GLU A 399 -17.10 28.40 9.57
CA GLU A 399 -15.69 28.05 9.77
C GLU A 399 -15.05 27.53 8.47
N MET A 400 -15.74 26.64 7.75
CA MET A 400 -15.30 26.13 6.45
C MET A 400 -15.24 27.22 5.38
N LEU A 401 -16.20 28.14 5.35
CA LEU A 401 -16.21 29.28 4.43
C LEU A 401 -15.00 30.21 4.67
N VAL A 402 -14.69 30.51 5.94
CA VAL A 402 -13.51 31.30 6.30
C VAL A 402 -12.23 30.61 5.84
N PHE A 403 -12.06 29.31 6.11
CA PHE A 403 -10.89 28.57 5.65
C PHE A 403 -10.78 28.52 4.13
N PHE A 404 -11.91 28.39 3.43
CA PHE A 404 -11.96 28.44 1.98
C PHE A 404 -11.50 29.80 1.45
N ILE A 405 -12.03 30.91 1.96
CA ILE A 405 -11.66 32.28 1.55
C ILE A 405 -10.16 32.53 1.78
N LEU A 406 -9.62 32.16 2.95
CA LEU A 406 -8.20 32.34 3.26
C LEU A 406 -7.28 31.47 2.39
N SER A 407 -7.74 30.26 2.04
CA SER A 407 -6.94 29.32 1.25
C SER A 407 -7.05 29.56 -0.26
N LEU A 408 -8.15 30.16 -0.74
CA LEU A 408 -8.46 30.28 -2.16
C LEU A 408 -7.36 31.01 -2.97
N PRO A 409 -6.83 32.18 -2.55
CA PRO A 409 -5.76 32.85 -3.28
C PRO A 409 -4.51 31.97 -3.43
N VAL A 410 -4.14 31.26 -2.36
CA VAL A 410 -2.99 30.35 -2.36
C VAL A 410 -3.26 29.14 -3.26
N LEU A 411 -4.46 28.57 -3.24
CA LEU A 411 -4.86 27.49 -4.14
C LEU A 411 -4.84 27.91 -5.62
N ILE A 412 -5.19 29.17 -5.92
CA ILE A 412 -5.10 29.72 -7.27
C ILE A 412 -3.63 29.83 -7.69
N LEU A 413 -2.76 30.37 -6.84
CA LEU A 413 -1.32 30.43 -7.09
C LEU A 413 -0.74 29.03 -7.33
N PHE A 414 -1.05 28.04 -6.49
CA PHE A 414 -0.55 26.67 -6.66
C PHE A 414 -1.39 25.80 -7.62
N SER A 415 -2.38 26.36 -8.32
CA SER A 415 -3.23 25.60 -9.25
C SER A 415 -2.46 24.93 -10.40
N PRO A 416 -1.39 25.52 -10.98
CA PRO A 416 -0.60 24.84 -12.00
C PRO A 416 0.07 23.58 -11.46
N LEU A 417 0.55 23.62 -10.20
CA LEU A 417 1.11 22.44 -9.54
C LEU A 417 0.06 21.34 -9.37
N LEU A 418 -1.13 21.69 -8.87
CA LEU A 418 -2.21 20.72 -8.67
C LEU A 418 -2.64 20.07 -9.99
N PHE A 419 -2.77 20.86 -11.05
CA PHE A 419 -3.14 20.39 -12.38
C PHE A 419 -2.06 19.51 -13.01
N LEU A 420 -0.81 19.99 -13.07
CA LEU A 420 0.32 19.24 -13.66
C LEU A 420 0.57 17.94 -12.91
N SER A 421 0.54 17.96 -11.57
CA SER A 421 0.71 16.77 -10.74
C SER A 421 -0.36 15.71 -11.03
N ARG A 422 -1.63 16.13 -11.19
CA ARG A 422 -2.73 15.23 -11.57
C ARG A 422 -2.60 14.70 -13.00
N MET A 423 -2.20 15.54 -13.96
CA MET A 423 -2.05 15.15 -15.36
C MET A 423 -0.89 14.16 -15.56
N VAL A 424 0.30 14.49 -15.03
CA VAL A 424 1.50 13.65 -15.13
C VAL A 424 1.28 12.32 -14.41
N SER A 425 0.73 12.33 -13.18
CA SER A 425 0.50 11.08 -12.44
C SER A 425 -0.51 10.15 -13.14
N LYS A 426 -1.58 10.70 -13.74
CA LYS A 426 -2.53 9.90 -14.54
C LYS A 426 -1.88 9.31 -15.79
N LYS A 427 -1.11 10.11 -16.53
CA LYS A 427 -0.39 9.63 -17.71
C LYS A 427 0.56 8.49 -17.35
N MET A 428 1.35 8.66 -16.30
CA MET A 428 2.31 7.66 -15.85
C MET A 428 1.63 6.40 -15.28
N ALA A 429 0.48 6.53 -14.62
CA ALA A 429 -0.32 5.39 -14.19
C ALA A 429 -0.85 4.57 -15.38
N ALA A 430 -1.32 5.24 -16.43
CA ALA A 430 -1.77 4.58 -17.67
C ALA A 430 -0.62 3.86 -18.38
N GLU A 431 0.56 4.49 -18.51
CA GLU A 431 1.76 3.84 -19.06
C GLU A 431 2.21 2.64 -18.22
N ALA A 432 2.15 2.76 -16.89
CA ALA A 432 2.50 1.68 -15.98
C ALA A 432 1.53 0.49 -16.09
N LEU A 433 0.23 0.75 -16.21
CA LEU A 433 -0.80 -0.27 -16.41
C LEU A 433 -0.63 -0.99 -17.74
N ALA A 434 -0.38 -0.24 -18.83
CA ALA A 434 -0.14 -0.84 -20.15
C ALA A 434 1.13 -1.72 -20.20
N GLY A 435 2.12 -1.42 -19.36
CA GLY A 435 3.39 -2.15 -19.31
C GLY A 435 3.43 -3.35 -18.35
N SER A 436 2.32 -3.73 -17.71
CA SER A 436 2.31 -4.81 -16.71
C SER A 436 1.02 -5.61 -16.67
N SER A 437 1.11 -6.93 -16.64
CA SER A 437 -0.03 -7.83 -16.41
C SER A 437 -0.45 -7.94 -14.94
N VAL A 438 0.38 -7.43 -14.02
CA VAL A 438 0.18 -7.59 -12.57
C VAL A 438 -0.57 -6.41 -11.95
N LYS A 439 -0.57 -5.23 -12.60
CA LYS A 439 -1.19 -4.02 -12.05
C LYS A 439 -2.69 -3.98 -12.34
N ILE A 440 -3.48 -3.49 -11.38
CA ILE A 440 -4.94 -3.37 -11.48
C ILE A 440 -5.33 -1.99 -12.02
N SER A 441 -4.72 -0.92 -11.49
CA SER A 441 -5.05 0.47 -11.84
C SER A 441 -3.82 1.37 -12.02
N GLY A 442 -2.60 0.85 -11.78
CA GLY A 442 -1.37 1.63 -11.86
C GLY A 442 -1.23 2.65 -10.72
N ASN A 443 -1.94 2.46 -9.61
CA ASN A 443 -1.91 3.40 -8.47
C ASN A 443 -0.54 3.42 -7.75
N ASP A 444 0.28 2.38 -7.94
CA ASP A 444 1.60 2.21 -7.35
C ASP A 444 2.64 3.26 -7.80
N VAL A 445 2.39 3.96 -8.90
CA VAL A 445 3.28 5.03 -9.39
C VAL A 445 2.73 6.44 -9.13
N VAL A 446 1.46 6.57 -8.74
CA VAL A 446 0.77 7.86 -8.68
C VAL A 446 1.44 8.82 -7.70
N THR A 447 1.67 8.38 -6.46
CA THR A 447 2.29 9.25 -5.45
C THR A 447 3.72 9.59 -5.80
N THR A 448 4.48 8.63 -6.33
CA THR A 448 5.83 8.85 -6.83
C THR A 448 5.87 10.01 -7.83
N TRP A 449 4.99 10.01 -8.83
CA TRP A 449 4.95 11.08 -9.83
C TRP A 449 4.37 12.39 -9.30
N LYS A 450 3.46 12.35 -8.33
CA LYS A 450 3.00 13.57 -7.66
C LYS A 450 4.13 14.28 -6.93
N LEU A 451 4.97 13.51 -6.21
CA LEU A 451 6.14 14.03 -5.50
C LEU A 451 7.20 14.55 -6.47
N LEU A 452 7.56 13.77 -7.49
CA LEU A 452 8.57 14.20 -8.47
C LEU A 452 8.12 15.46 -9.23
N THR A 453 6.85 15.54 -9.62
CA THR A 453 6.29 16.74 -10.26
C THR A 453 6.35 17.93 -9.29
N ALA A 454 5.98 17.74 -8.02
CA ALA A 454 6.05 18.81 -7.03
C ALA A 454 7.47 19.31 -6.77
N MET A 455 8.46 18.41 -6.75
CA MET A 455 9.87 18.77 -6.55
C MET A 455 10.43 19.67 -7.67
N VAL A 456 9.87 19.60 -8.87
CA VAL A 456 10.28 20.45 -10.01
C VAL A 456 9.41 21.70 -10.10
N VAL A 457 8.10 21.53 -10.05
CA VAL A 457 7.13 22.61 -10.30
C VAL A 457 7.10 23.61 -9.15
N LEU A 458 7.23 23.17 -7.90
CA LEU A 458 7.12 24.08 -6.74
C LEU A 458 8.28 25.10 -6.70
N PRO A 459 9.56 24.71 -6.84
CA PRO A 459 10.65 25.69 -6.94
C PRO A 459 10.50 26.59 -8.17
N THR A 460 10.11 26.01 -9.32
CA THR A 460 9.93 26.78 -10.57
C THR A 460 8.87 27.86 -10.41
N LEU A 461 7.68 27.52 -9.90
CA LEU A 461 6.60 28.47 -9.65
C LEU A 461 7.02 29.53 -8.63
N SER A 462 7.69 29.12 -7.55
CA SER A 462 8.16 30.05 -6.52
C SER A 462 9.14 31.08 -7.11
N THR A 463 10.10 30.64 -7.92
CA THR A 463 11.03 31.54 -8.62
C THR A 463 10.31 32.48 -9.58
N VAL A 464 9.33 31.99 -10.35
CA VAL A 464 8.52 32.83 -11.23
C VAL A 464 7.77 33.90 -10.44
N TYR A 465 7.15 33.55 -9.31
CA TYR A 465 6.45 34.53 -8.45
C TYR A 465 7.40 35.56 -7.83
N VAL A 466 8.61 35.15 -7.43
CA VAL A 466 9.63 36.07 -6.94
C VAL A 466 10.06 37.04 -8.04
N ILE A 467 10.31 36.56 -9.26
CA ILE A 467 10.66 37.42 -10.40
C ILE A 467 9.53 38.40 -10.74
N ILE A 468 8.29 37.92 -10.81
CA ILE A 468 7.12 38.77 -11.06
C ILE A 468 6.98 39.84 -9.96
N SER A 469 7.13 39.46 -8.69
CA SER A 469 7.04 40.39 -7.56
C SER A 469 8.13 41.48 -7.64
N TYR A 470 9.35 41.11 -8.03
CA TYR A 470 10.45 42.04 -8.22
C TYR A 470 10.17 43.03 -9.36
N ILE A 471 9.72 42.53 -10.52
CA ILE A 471 9.39 43.35 -11.69
C ILE A 471 8.27 44.34 -11.34
N LEU A 472 7.18 43.86 -10.74
CA LEU A 472 6.08 44.72 -10.31
C LEU A 472 6.56 45.77 -9.31
N ALA A 473 7.38 45.38 -8.33
CA ALA A 473 7.93 46.34 -7.38
C ALA A 473 8.81 47.41 -8.04
N ARG A 474 9.55 47.07 -9.10
CA ARG A 474 10.33 48.05 -9.89
C ARG A 474 9.48 49.00 -10.73
N VAL A 475 8.26 48.60 -11.08
CA VAL A 475 7.29 49.46 -11.79
C VAL A 475 6.65 50.46 -10.82
N TYR A 476 6.28 50.03 -9.62
CA TYR A 476 5.57 50.87 -8.66
C TYR A 476 6.46 51.65 -7.68
N PHE A 477 7.71 51.20 -7.45
CA PHE A 477 8.65 51.84 -6.54
C PHE A 477 9.95 52.21 -7.27
N THR A 478 10.44 53.42 -7.03
CA THR A 478 11.69 53.94 -7.63
C THR A 478 12.94 53.33 -6.99
N SER A 479 12.89 52.94 -5.71
CA SER A 479 14.04 52.37 -5.01
C SER A 479 14.30 50.92 -5.40
N SER A 480 15.54 50.62 -5.79
CA SER A 480 15.95 49.23 -6.07
C SER A 480 15.98 48.37 -4.80
N TYR A 481 16.29 48.98 -3.65
CA TYR A 481 16.31 48.26 -2.36
C TYR A 481 14.91 47.80 -1.94
N THR A 482 13.87 48.60 -2.17
CA THR A 482 12.48 48.20 -1.85
C THR A 482 12.01 47.04 -2.72
N ALA A 483 12.36 47.04 -4.02
CA ALA A 483 12.03 45.94 -4.91
C ALA A 483 12.72 44.62 -4.51
N ILE A 484 14.00 44.69 -4.12
CA ILE A 484 14.73 43.52 -3.61
C ILE A 484 14.10 43.02 -2.30
N ALA A 485 13.77 43.93 -1.38
CA ALA A 485 13.14 43.57 -0.11
C ALA A 485 11.80 42.86 -0.33
N ILE A 486 10.97 43.34 -1.25
CA ILE A 486 9.70 42.69 -1.63
C ILE A 486 9.97 41.29 -2.19
N ALA A 487 10.92 41.14 -3.11
CA ALA A 487 11.26 39.84 -3.69
C ALA A 487 11.73 38.82 -2.64
N VAL A 488 12.58 39.26 -1.70
CA VAL A 488 13.01 38.43 -0.57
C VAL A 488 11.82 38.04 0.32
N LEU A 489 10.95 38.99 0.65
CA LEU A 489 9.75 38.73 1.45
C LEU A 489 8.82 37.74 0.75
N THR A 490 8.61 37.88 -0.57
CA THR A 490 7.83 36.95 -1.39
C THR A 490 8.45 35.54 -1.37
N SER A 491 9.78 35.43 -1.45
CA SER A 491 10.48 34.13 -1.43
C SER A 491 10.24 33.32 -0.15
N ILE A 492 10.01 34.00 0.98
CA ILE A 492 9.70 33.39 2.28
C ILE A 492 8.20 33.18 2.44
N THR A 493 7.40 34.16 2.04
CA THR A 493 5.94 34.18 2.25
C THR A 493 5.24 33.11 1.42
N ILE A 494 5.61 32.92 0.16
CA ILE A 494 4.92 31.97 -0.74
C ILE A 494 5.00 30.51 -0.24
N PRO A 495 6.18 29.95 0.09
CA PRO A 495 6.27 28.61 0.67
C PRO A 495 5.55 28.50 2.02
N THR A 496 5.64 29.55 2.85
CA THR A 496 4.99 29.58 4.17
C THR A 496 3.46 29.53 4.05
N LEU A 497 2.89 30.34 3.16
CA LEU A 497 1.45 30.32 2.86
C LEU A 497 1.02 28.97 2.28
N GLY A 498 1.82 28.37 1.39
CA GLY A 498 1.56 27.02 0.88
C GLY A 498 1.47 25.98 2.01
N PHE A 499 2.40 26.02 2.97
CA PHE A 499 2.36 25.13 4.13
C PHE A 499 1.15 25.39 5.04
N VAL A 500 0.83 26.65 5.32
CA VAL A 500 -0.36 27.03 6.10
C VAL A 500 -1.63 26.54 5.43
N THR A 501 -1.77 26.70 4.12
CA THR A 501 -2.91 26.19 3.34
C THR A 501 -3.03 24.68 3.43
N ILE A 502 -1.92 23.93 3.40
CA ILE A 502 -1.95 22.48 3.63
C ILE A 502 -2.50 22.16 5.03
N ARG A 503 -2.06 22.87 6.07
CA ARG A 503 -2.56 22.66 7.45
C ARG A 503 -4.03 23.04 7.61
N MET A 504 -4.45 24.16 7.03
CA MET A 504 -5.86 24.55 6.98
C MET A 504 -6.70 23.51 6.23
N SER A 505 -6.18 22.93 5.14
CA SER A 505 -6.87 21.88 4.39
C SER A 505 -7.08 20.60 5.20
N ASP A 506 -6.12 20.22 6.05
CA ASP A 506 -6.26 19.06 6.94
C ASP A 506 -7.39 19.26 7.94
N ILE A 507 -7.44 20.44 8.58
CA ILE A 507 -8.49 20.79 9.57
C ILE A 507 -9.84 20.96 8.86
N GLY A 508 -9.86 21.65 7.73
CA GLY A 508 -11.05 21.83 6.89
C GLY A 508 -11.65 20.50 6.45
N MET A 509 -10.83 19.50 6.12
CA MET A 509 -11.29 18.15 5.80
C MET A 509 -11.91 17.44 7.00
N ASP A 510 -11.39 17.65 8.21
CA ASP A 510 -11.99 17.09 9.44
C ASP A 510 -13.33 17.78 9.76
N ILE A 511 -13.44 19.09 9.55
CA ILE A 511 -14.69 19.86 9.66
C ILE A 511 -15.71 19.37 8.62
N LEU A 512 -15.32 19.26 7.35
CA LEU A 512 -16.18 18.79 6.26
C LEU A 512 -16.75 17.40 6.57
N LYS A 513 -15.91 16.49 7.06
CA LYS A 513 -16.34 15.15 7.49
C LYS A 513 -17.30 15.19 8.68
N SER A 514 -17.34 16.26 9.48
CA SER A 514 -18.28 16.38 10.60
C SER A 514 -19.69 16.82 10.20
N LEU A 515 -19.89 17.33 8.98
CA LEU A 515 -21.18 17.83 8.50
C LEU A 515 -22.25 16.73 8.26
N PRO A 516 -21.94 15.56 7.65
CA PRO A 516 -22.95 14.54 7.38
C PRO A 516 -23.78 14.08 8.58
N PRO A 517 -23.23 13.75 9.77
CA PRO A 517 -24.06 13.35 10.91
C PRO A 517 -24.96 14.49 11.42
N LEU A 518 -24.55 15.75 11.27
CA LEU A 518 -25.40 16.90 11.60
C LEU A 518 -26.56 17.02 10.60
N MET A 519 -26.27 16.85 9.30
CA MET A 519 -27.29 16.83 8.25
C MET A 519 -28.31 15.71 8.49
N VAL A 520 -27.85 14.49 8.78
CA VAL A 520 -28.74 13.36 9.12
C VAL A 520 -29.60 13.69 10.35
N SER A 521 -29.05 14.33 11.38
CA SER A 521 -29.81 14.73 12.57
C SER A 521 -30.87 15.80 12.28
N LEU A 522 -30.73 16.56 11.19
CA LEU A 522 -31.66 17.61 10.76
C LEU A 522 -32.74 17.08 9.81
N THR A 523 -32.38 16.23 8.86
CA THR A 523 -33.26 15.83 7.75
C THR A 523 -33.94 14.48 7.97
N THR A 524 -33.35 13.61 8.79
CA THR A 524 -33.82 12.24 8.96
C THR A 524 -34.71 12.11 10.19
N PRO A 525 -35.86 11.41 10.11
CA PRO A 525 -36.72 11.14 11.27
C PRO A 525 -35.94 10.48 12.41
N LYS A 526 -36.23 10.88 13.67
CA LYS A 526 -35.57 10.35 14.87
C LYS A 526 -35.66 8.82 15.00
N HIS A 527 -36.72 8.21 14.47
CA HIS A 527 -36.88 6.76 14.46
C HIS A 527 -35.80 6.08 13.61
N SER A 528 -35.56 6.55 12.39
CA SER A 528 -34.58 5.97 11.48
C SER A 528 -33.14 6.13 11.99
N THR A 529 -32.81 7.28 12.61
CA THR A 529 -31.48 7.47 13.24
C THR A 529 -31.31 6.65 14.52
N LYS A 530 -32.39 6.33 15.22
CA LYS A 530 -32.40 5.38 16.34
C LYS A 530 -32.19 3.94 15.85
N GLN A 531 -32.92 3.50 14.83
CA GLN A 531 -32.76 2.19 14.21
C GLN A 531 -31.31 1.95 13.73
N LEU A 532 -30.68 2.96 13.09
CA LEU A 532 -29.28 2.86 12.66
C LEU A 532 -28.31 2.63 13.83
N ARG A 533 -28.58 3.25 14.99
CA ARG A 533 -27.78 3.07 16.21
C ARG A 533 -28.01 1.71 16.85
N GLU A 534 -29.23 1.21 16.81
CA GLU A 534 -29.60 -0.12 17.30
C GLU A 534 -28.92 -1.21 16.47
N VAL A 535 -29.04 -1.17 15.14
CA VAL A 535 -28.35 -2.11 14.23
C VAL A 535 -26.85 -2.11 14.48
N ARG A 536 -26.22 -0.93 14.64
CA ARG A 536 -24.80 -0.83 14.96
C ARG A 536 -24.46 -1.53 16.28
N ALA A 537 -25.25 -1.30 17.32
CA ALA A 537 -24.98 -1.87 18.65
C ALA A 537 -25.20 -3.38 18.69
N GLU A 538 -26.25 -3.86 18.02
CA GLU A 538 -26.49 -5.30 17.86
C GLU A 538 -25.35 -5.97 17.10
N LEU A 539 -24.92 -5.41 15.97
CA LEU A 539 -23.76 -5.91 15.23
C LEU A 539 -22.48 -5.91 16.06
N SER A 540 -22.22 -4.84 16.81
CA SER A 540 -21.07 -4.75 17.71
C SER A 540 -21.11 -5.85 18.78
N ALA A 541 -22.27 -6.11 19.38
CA ALA A 541 -22.46 -7.18 20.36
C ALA A 541 -22.31 -8.57 19.73
N ASN A 542 -22.91 -8.81 18.56
CA ASN A 542 -22.82 -10.09 17.85
C ASN A 542 -21.38 -10.40 17.42
N ILE A 543 -20.66 -9.41 16.89
CA ILE A 543 -19.22 -9.54 16.61
C ILE A 543 -18.44 -9.86 17.88
N THR A 544 -18.73 -9.16 18.96
CA THR A 544 -18.02 -9.35 20.23
C THR A 544 -18.28 -10.74 20.83
N ALA A 545 -19.51 -11.23 20.75
CA ALA A 545 -19.89 -12.57 21.18
C ALA A 545 -19.19 -13.64 20.32
N LEU A 546 -19.24 -13.49 18.99
CA LEU A 546 -18.60 -14.41 18.04
C LEU A 546 -17.08 -14.47 18.27
N VAL A 547 -16.42 -13.32 18.44
CA VAL A 547 -14.99 -13.23 18.73
C VAL A 547 -14.64 -13.85 20.07
N SER A 548 -15.50 -13.73 21.08
CA SER A 548 -15.27 -14.35 22.40
C SER A 548 -15.43 -15.88 22.34
N GLY A 549 -16.36 -16.39 21.53
CA GLY A 549 -16.59 -17.84 21.37
C GLY A 549 -15.57 -18.52 20.46
N LEU A 550 -15.29 -17.95 19.29
CA LEU A 550 -14.42 -18.55 18.27
C LEU A 550 -12.95 -18.11 18.38
N GLY A 551 -12.67 -16.96 19.01
CA GLY A 551 -11.31 -16.42 19.15
C GLY A 551 -10.30 -17.39 19.75
N PRO A 552 -10.63 -18.12 20.85
CA PRO A 552 -9.74 -19.12 21.44
C PRO A 552 -9.42 -20.30 20.51
N GLN A 553 -10.32 -20.66 19.59
CA GLN A 553 -10.10 -21.75 18.63
C GLN A 553 -9.09 -21.35 17.54
N VAL A 554 -9.01 -20.05 17.22
CA VAL A 554 -8.15 -19.51 16.17
C VAL A 554 -6.77 -19.10 16.72
N PHE A 555 -6.71 -18.63 17.96
CA PHE A 555 -5.49 -18.07 18.55
C PHE A 555 -5.14 -18.74 19.90
N PRO A 556 -4.01 -19.49 19.99
CA PRO A 556 -3.61 -20.22 21.20
C PRO A 556 -3.40 -19.35 22.45
N ASN A 557 -3.12 -18.06 22.28
CA ASN A 557 -2.92 -17.07 23.36
C ASN A 557 -3.91 -15.90 23.23
N PHE A 558 -5.17 -16.20 22.92
CA PHE A 558 -6.20 -15.20 22.62
C PHE A 558 -6.30 -14.09 23.67
N GLU A 559 -6.41 -14.44 24.95
CA GLU A 559 -6.58 -13.46 26.04
C GLU A 559 -5.39 -12.49 26.18
N LYS A 560 -4.15 -12.98 26.03
CA LYS A 560 -2.95 -12.11 26.07
C LYS A 560 -2.82 -11.21 24.82
N LYS A 561 -3.38 -11.64 23.69
CA LYS A 561 -3.32 -10.91 22.40
C LYS A 561 -4.55 -10.02 22.17
N ARG A 562 -5.54 -10.04 23.06
CA ARG A 562 -6.80 -9.32 22.88
C ARG A 562 -6.57 -7.81 23.05
N VAL A 563 -6.95 -7.04 22.03
CA VAL A 563 -6.83 -5.56 22.04
C VAL A 563 -7.98 -4.89 22.82
N VAL A 564 -9.11 -5.58 22.92
CA VAL A 564 -10.29 -5.18 23.71
C VAL A 564 -10.38 -6.14 24.89
N SER A 565 -10.35 -5.62 26.11
CA SER A 565 -10.41 -6.45 27.33
C SER A 565 -11.74 -7.19 27.47
N HIS A 566 -11.78 -8.21 28.31
CA HIS A 566 -12.99 -8.97 28.60
C HIS A 566 -14.13 -8.07 29.13
N ASP A 567 -13.80 -7.15 30.05
CA ASP A 567 -14.79 -6.24 30.63
C ASP A 567 -15.35 -5.26 29.59
N GLU A 568 -14.49 -4.72 28.72
CA GLU A 568 -14.91 -3.85 27.60
C GLU A 568 -15.83 -4.60 26.60
N ALA A 569 -15.56 -5.89 26.39
CA ALA A 569 -16.38 -6.74 25.55
C ALA A 569 -17.78 -6.96 26.18
N LEU A 570 -17.85 -7.27 27.48
CA LEU A 570 -19.11 -7.42 28.20
C LEU A 570 -19.92 -6.13 28.24
N LEU A 571 -19.27 -4.99 28.46
CA LEU A 571 -19.92 -3.67 28.42
C LEU A 571 -20.57 -3.39 27.06
N SER A 572 -19.91 -3.78 25.97
CA SER A 572 -20.44 -3.61 24.61
C SER A 572 -21.70 -4.45 24.37
N ILE A 573 -21.71 -5.69 24.88
CA ILE A 573 -22.88 -6.59 24.82
C ILE A 573 -24.04 -6.03 25.67
N TYR A 574 -23.75 -5.62 26.91
CA TYR A 574 -24.76 -5.05 27.81
C TYR A 574 -25.36 -3.75 27.26
N ALA A 575 -24.54 -2.88 26.67
CA ALA A 575 -25.01 -1.63 26.06
C ALA A 575 -26.02 -1.88 24.92
N ALA A 576 -25.78 -2.91 24.08
CA ALA A 576 -26.71 -3.30 23.03
C ALA A 576 -28.04 -3.82 23.60
N GLN A 577 -27.99 -4.67 24.63
CA GLN A 577 -29.18 -5.17 25.32
C GLN A 577 -30.01 -4.04 25.95
N LYS A 578 -29.35 -3.07 26.59
CA LYS A 578 -30.01 -1.89 27.17
C LYS A 578 -30.71 -1.05 26.11
N MET A 579 -30.08 -0.82 24.96
CA MET A 579 -30.72 -0.09 23.85
C MET A 579 -31.93 -0.83 23.29
N ARG A 580 -31.85 -2.16 23.13
CA ARG A 580 -33.00 -2.97 22.68
C ARG A 580 -34.20 -2.87 23.63
N ARG A 581 -33.95 -2.95 24.95
CA ARG A 581 -35.00 -2.79 25.98
C ARG A 581 -35.63 -1.40 25.95
N SER A 582 -34.82 -0.35 25.82
CA SER A 582 -35.33 1.02 25.67
C SER A 582 -36.12 1.21 24.36
N SER A 583 -35.83 0.44 23.31
CA SER A 583 -36.59 0.49 22.07
C SER A 583 -37.94 -0.18 22.18
N ALA A 584 -37.96 -1.43 22.66
CA ALA A 584 -39.18 -2.16 22.94
C ALA A 584 -40.11 -1.39 23.90
N LEU A 585 -39.56 -0.72 24.91
CA LEU A 585 -40.34 0.13 25.83
C LEU A 585 -40.96 1.33 25.10
N ASN A 586 -40.21 2.00 24.23
CA ASN A 586 -40.73 3.16 23.48
C ASN A 586 -41.76 2.78 22.41
N ASP A 587 -41.65 1.59 21.82
CA ASP A 587 -42.63 1.07 20.86
C ASP A 587 -43.90 0.61 21.59
N CYS A 588 -43.76 -0.02 22.76
CA CYS A 588 -44.87 -0.36 23.65
C CYS A 588 -45.61 0.90 24.17
N ILE A 589 -44.89 2.00 24.45
CA ILE A 589 -45.49 3.30 24.82
C ILE A 589 -46.25 3.94 23.64
N LYS A 590 -45.85 3.69 22.39
CA LYS A 590 -46.53 4.23 21.19
C LYS A 590 -47.77 3.44 20.78
N GLU A 591 -47.91 2.20 21.21
CA GLU A 591 -49.08 1.35 20.95
C GLU A 591 -50.17 1.45 22.02
N LEU A 592 -49.97 2.25 23.08
CA LEU A 592 -51.02 2.55 24.05
C LEU A 592 -52.03 3.53 23.45
N PRO A 593 -53.35 3.24 23.48
CA PRO A 593 -54.36 4.16 22.99
C PRO A 593 -54.31 5.49 23.77
N PRO A 594 -54.70 6.63 23.17
CA PRO A 594 -54.60 7.97 23.79
C PRO A 594 -55.44 8.16 25.07
N ASN A 595 -56.19 7.13 25.50
CA ASN A 595 -57.00 7.14 26.71
C ASN A 595 -56.38 6.35 27.88
N VAL A 596 -55.07 6.08 27.87
CA VAL A 596 -54.32 5.57 29.04
C VAL A 596 -53.28 6.59 29.50
N LEU A 597 -53.65 7.87 29.44
CA LEU A 597 -53.02 8.97 30.15
C LEU A 597 -54.08 9.62 31.05
N ASP A 598 -54.70 8.81 31.92
CA ASP A 598 -55.34 9.36 33.11
C ASP A 598 -54.39 9.22 34.29
N ASN A 599 -54.23 10.35 34.98
CA ASN A 599 -53.38 10.55 36.14
C ASN A 599 -53.70 9.51 37.23
N ASP A 600 -52.80 8.56 37.45
CA ASP A 600 -52.47 8.02 38.78
C ASP A 600 -51.37 6.95 38.68
N MET A 601 -50.15 7.37 38.39
CA MET A 601 -48.91 6.62 38.67
C MET A 601 -47.69 7.58 38.72
N LEU A 602 -47.89 8.79 39.26
CA LEU A 602 -46.83 9.79 39.48
C LEU A 602 -46.69 10.18 40.97
N SER A 603 -47.30 9.46 41.90
CA SER A 603 -47.35 9.83 43.32
C SER A 603 -46.73 8.83 44.30
N SER A 604 -45.96 7.83 43.85
CA SER A 604 -45.35 6.87 44.78
C SER A 604 -43.91 6.46 44.48
N VAL A 605 -43.03 7.41 44.14
CA VAL A 605 -41.58 7.28 44.41
C VAL A 605 -40.98 8.65 44.76
N ASN A 606 -41.19 9.06 46.01
CA ASN A 606 -40.26 9.80 46.92
C ASN A 606 -41.10 10.58 47.96
N PRO A 607 -40.71 10.57 49.25
CA PRO A 607 -39.43 11.16 49.66
C PRO A 607 -38.67 10.44 50.80
N THR A 608 -37.37 10.23 50.57
CA THR A 608 -36.27 10.85 51.34
C THR A 608 -35.10 11.10 50.39
#